data_AF-A0AAV5T0S3-F1
#
_entry.id   AF-A0AAV5T0S3-F1
#
_cell.length_a   1.000
_cell.length_b   1.000
_cell.length_c   1.000
_cell.angle_alpha   90.00
_cell.angle_beta   90.00
_cell.angle_gamma   90.00
#
_symmetry.space_group_name_H-M   'P 1'
#
loop_
_entity.id
_entity.type
_entity.pdbx_description
1 polymer ?
#
loop_
_entity_poly.entity_id
_entity_poly.type
_entity_poly.pdbx_seq_one_letter_code
_entity_poly.pdbx_strand_id
1 'polypeptide(L)'
;MMVDTFFIDLASACQVLMLGEITKITPEALHQVYKSRTEGSSKLLNMLLLIQNDQCIPFLKLIGITYIVGQFYSSQGLQVYELKDENDLVMDYSIFNGFIQLSLQRCIFRDTENQ
;
A
#
# COMPACT_ATOMS: atom_id res chain seq x y z
N MET A 1 6.88 -12.11 11.40
CA MET A 1 7.73 -13.28 11.09
C MET A 1 8.99 -12.80 10.36
N MET A 2 10.09 -13.58 10.30
CA MET A 2 11.40 -13.16 9.74
C MET A 2 11.33 -12.39 8.39
N VAL A 3 10.34 -12.66 7.54
CA VAL A 3 10.07 -11.93 6.30
C VAL A 3 9.68 -10.47 6.53
N ASP A 4 8.84 -10.18 7.52
CA ASP A 4 8.41 -8.82 7.87
C ASP A 4 9.62 -7.99 8.33
N THR A 5 10.45 -8.55 9.20
CA THR A 5 11.65 -7.87 9.71
C THR A 5 12.62 -7.59 8.57
N PHE A 6 12.89 -8.60 7.71
CA PHE A 6 13.73 -8.40 6.53
C PHE A 6 13.17 -7.32 5.60
N PHE A 7 11.85 -7.31 5.38
CA PHE A 7 11.19 -6.28 4.58
C PHE A 7 11.34 -4.88 5.18
N ILE A 8 11.11 -4.74 6.49
CA ILE A 8 11.26 -3.47 7.21
C ILE A 8 12.71 -2.97 7.14
N ASP A 9 13.68 -3.86 7.38
CA ASP A 9 15.11 -3.53 7.31
C ASP A 9 15.49 -3.08 5.90
N LEU A 10 15.05 -3.81 4.87
CA LEU A 10 15.28 -3.46 3.47
C LEU A 10 14.67 -2.10 3.11
N ALA A 11 13.42 -1.85 3.53
CA ALA A 11 12.73 -0.60 3.33
C ALA A 11 13.42 0.59 4.02
N SER A 12 14.03 0.37 5.19
CA SER A 12 14.77 1.40 5.92
C SER A 12 16.08 1.80 5.22
N ALA A 13 16.69 0.87 4.49
CA ALA A 13 17.98 1.06 3.84
C ALA A 13 17.88 1.74 2.46
N CYS A 14 16.69 1.77 1.86
CA CYS A 14 16.49 2.21 0.48
C CYS A 14 15.64 3.49 0.38
N GLN A 15 15.89 4.29 -0.66
CA GLN A 15 15.00 5.40 -1.05
C GLN A 15 13.88 4.93 -1.99
N VAL A 16 14.12 3.87 -2.75
CA VAL A 16 13.15 3.27 -3.66
C VAL A 16 13.15 1.78 -3.42
N LEU A 17 11.96 1.21 -3.19
CA LEU A 17 11.78 -0.21 -2.98
C LEU A 17 10.80 -0.74 -4.02
N MET A 18 11.28 -1.62 -4.89
CA MET A 18 10.46 -2.32 -5.86
C MET A 18 10.49 -3.79 -5.54
N LEU A 19 9.33 -4.33 -5.19
CA LEU A 19 9.18 -5.73 -4.84
C LEU A 19 8.13 -6.35 -5.76
N GLY A 20 8.47 -7.53 -6.29
CA GLY A 20 7.56 -8.34 -7.07
C GLY A 20 6.45 -8.94 -6.21
N GLU A 21 5.91 -10.08 -6.63
CA GLU A 21 4.87 -10.78 -5.87
C GLU A 21 5.38 -11.20 -4.50
N ILE A 22 4.90 -10.56 -3.44
CA ILE A 22 5.21 -10.95 -2.06
C ILE A 22 3.95 -11.41 -1.35
N THR A 23 3.92 -12.70 -1.03
CA THR A 23 2.77 -13.39 -0.44
C THR A 23 2.81 -13.48 1.08
N LYS A 24 3.86 -12.94 1.72
CA LYS A 24 4.12 -13.17 3.16
C LYS A 24 4.37 -11.90 3.99
N ILE A 25 4.24 -10.71 3.40
CA ILE A 25 4.32 -9.47 4.17
C ILE A 25 2.95 -9.20 4.76
N THR A 26 2.93 -9.02 6.07
CA THR A 26 1.71 -8.70 6.82
C THR A 26 1.27 -7.24 6.63
N PRO A 27 -0.02 -6.92 6.83
CA PRO A 27 -0.50 -5.55 6.72
C PRO A 27 0.14 -4.64 7.78
N GLU A 28 0.46 -5.18 8.96
CA GLU A 28 1.16 -4.47 10.03
C GLU A 28 2.59 -4.10 9.63
N ALA A 29 3.30 -4.98 8.93
CA ALA A 29 4.65 -4.68 8.45
C ALA A 29 4.65 -3.58 7.38
N LEU A 30 3.67 -3.60 6.46
CA LEU A 30 3.46 -2.51 5.49
C LEU A 30 3.16 -1.19 6.19
N HIS A 31 2.27 -1.22 7.17
CA HIS A 31 1.93 -0.05 7.96
C HIS A 31 3.13 0.47 8.74
N GLN A 32 3.98 -0.40 9.31
CA GLN A 32 5.19 0.01 10.00
C GLN A 32 6.17 0.73 9.06
N VAL A 33 6.36 0.23 7.83
CA VAL A 33 7.21 0.91 6.85
C VAL A 33 6.63 2.26 6.44
N TYR A 34 5.33 2.30 6.13
CA TYR A 34 4.64 3.55 5.81
C TYR A 34 4.79 4.58 6.95
N LYS A 35 4.54 4.14 8.19
CA LYS A 35 4.63 4.96 9.40
C LYS A 35 6.05 5.48 9.63
N SER A 36 7.05 4.60 9.49
CA SER A 36 8.47 4.98 9.65
C SER A 36 8.87 6.11 8.71
N ARG A 37 8.29 6.13 7.51
CA ARG A 37 8.52 7.21 6.56
C ARG A 37 7.78 8.49 6.96
N THR A 38 6.51 8.40 7.35
CA THR A 38 5.76 9.59 7.80
C THR A 38 6.34 10.24 9.05
N GLU A 39 6.98 9.45 9.93
CA GLU A 39 7.65 9.95 11.13
C GLU A 39 9.10 10.42 10.85
N GLY A 40 9.57 10.28 9.61
CA GLY A 40 10.91 10.71 9.19
C GLY A 40 12.05 9.77 9.59
N SER A 41 11.76 8.59 10.13
CA SER A 41 12.76 7.58 10.50
C SER A 41 13.22 6.70 9.34
N SER A 42 12.63 6.87 8.15
CA SER A 42 13.02 6.18 6.92
C SER A 42 13.28 7.15 5.76
N LYS A 43 14.24 6.79 4.90
CA LYS A 43 14.57 7.51 3.66
C LYS A 43 13.71 7.06 2.47
N LEU A 44 12.82 6.10 2.65
CA LEU A 44 12.00 5.54 1.59
C LEU A 44 11.05 6.58 0.99
N LEU A 45 11.19 6.88 -0.29
CA LEU A 45 10.37 7.83 -1.03
C LEU A 45 9.31 7.14 -1.88
N ASN A 46 9.68 6.02 -2.51
CA ASN A 46 8.82 5.31 -3.42
C ASN A 46 8.79 3.82 -3.08
N MET A 47 7.60 3.24 -3.08
CA MET A 47 7.41 1.81 -2.88
C MET A 47 6.46 1.26 -3.94
N LEU A 48 6.91 0.26 -4.70
CA LEU A 48 6.08 -0.50 -5.63
C LEU A 48 5.93 -1.92 -5.07
N LEU A 49 4.68 -2.31 -4.83
CA LEU A 49 4.33 -3.61 -4.26
C LEU A 49 3.30 -4.32 -5.14
N LEU A 50 3.59 -5.58 -5.44
CA LEU A 50 2.60 -6.51 -5.94
C LEU A 50 2.02 -7.30 -4.75
N ILE A 51 0.86 -6.86 -4.28
CA ILE A 51 0.25 -7.29 -3.01
C ILE A 51 -1.04 -8.05 -3.24
N GLN A 52 -1.30 -9.07 -2.40
CA GLN A 52 -2.56 -9.82 -2.45
C GLN A 52 -3.71 -9.06 -1.78
N ASN A 53 -4.94 -9.31 -2.20
CA ASN A 53 -6.14 -8.59 -1.72
C ASN A 53 -6.36 -8.69 -0.21
N ASP A 54 -6.08 -9.86 0.35
CA ASP A 54 -6.18 -10.16 1.77
C ASP A 54 -5.20 -9.35 2.62
N GLN A 55 -4.11 -8.86 2.02
CA GLN A 55 -3.14 -7.96 2.66
C GLN A 55 -3.44 -6.48 2.37
N CYS A 56 -3.90 -6.19 1.15
CA CYS A 56 -4.14 -4.83 0.68
C CYS A 56 -5.25 -4.10 1.45
N ILE A 57 -6.43 -4.72 1.59
CA ILE A 57 -7.57 -4.07 2.27
C ILE A 57 -7.26 -3.78 3.76
N PRO A 58 -6.72 -4.73 4.55
CA PRO A 58 -6.34 -4.43 5.93
C PRO A 58 -5.27 -3.34 6.04
N PHE A 59 -4.27 -3.32 5.16
CA PHE A 59 -3.24 -2.28 5.16
C PHE A 59 -3.84 -0.90 4.91
N LEU A 60 -4.74 -0.78 3.92
CA LEU A 60 -5.41 0.49 3.63
C LEU A 60 -6.21 1.01 4.83
N LYS A 61 -6.92 0.12 5.53
CA LYS A 61 -7.62 0.49 6.76
C LYS A 61 -6.66 1.03 7.83
N LEU A 62 -5.48 0.42 7.98
CA LEU A 62 -4.46 0.88 8.94
C LEU A 62 -3.96 2.29 8.64
N ILE A 63 -3.83 2.67 7.37
CA ILE A 63 -3.43 4.02 6.96
C ILE A 63 -4.61 4.99 6.80
N GLY A 64 -5.82 4.59 7.18
CA GLY A 64 -7.00 5.46 7.15
C GLY A 64 -7.67 5.60 5.79
N ILE A 65 -7.49 4.61 4.90
CA ILE A 65 -8.18 4.50 3.61
C ILE A 65 -9.25 3.41 3.71
N THR A 66 -10.46 3.74 3.28
CA THR A 66 -11.58 2.82 3.18
C THR A 66 -12.17 2.86 1.78
N TYR A 67 -12.72 1.72 1.32
CA TYR A 67 -13.41 1.62 0.04
C TYR A 67 -14.87 1.28 0.31
N ILE A 68 -15.78 2.17 -0.10
CA ILE A 68 -17.22 2.07 0.15
C ILE A 68 -17.96 2.50 -1.12
N VAL A 69 -18.86 1.64 -1.63
CA VAL A 69 -19.74 1.92 -2.78
C VAL A 69 -18.95 2.45 -3.98
N GLY A 70 -17.93 1.71 -4.39
CA GLY A 70 -17.11 2.05 -5.54
C GLY A 70 -16.07 3.16 -5.32
N GLN A 71 -16.01 3.77 -4.13
CA GLN A 71 -15.23 4.98 -3.88
C GLN A 71 -14.25 4.85 -2.72
N PHE A 72 -13.08 5.48 -2.85
CA PHE A 72 -12.11 5.61 -1.77
C PHE A 72 -12.42 6.82 -0.90
N TYR A 73 -12.40 6.60 0.42
CA TYR A 73 -12.42 7.63 1.43
C TYR A 73 -11.12 7.55 2.21
N SER A 74 -10.42 8.68 2.33
CA SER A 74 -9.14 8.77 3.01
C SER A 74 -9.16 9.84 4.11
N SER A 75 -8.34 9.65 5.14
CA SER A 75 -8.06 10.71 6.11
C SER A 75 -7.33 11.88 5.45
N GLN A 76 -7.43 13.09 6.03
CA GLN A 76 -6.83 14.31 5.49
C GLN A 76 -5.34 14.12 5.13
N GLY A 77 -4.95 14.54 3.91
CA GLY A 77 -3.58 14.49 3.42
C GLY A 77 -3.24 13.28 2.53
N LEU A 78 -4.16 12.33 2.35
CA LEU A 78 -3.99 11.17 1.49
C LEU A 78 -4.68 11.34 0.14
N GLN A 79 -3.91 11.22 -0.92
CA GLN A 79 -4.38 11.21 -2.31
C GLN A 79 -4.31 9.77 -2.83
N VAL A 80 -5.43 9.29 -3.39
CA VAL A 80 -5.53 7.96 -4.00
C VAL A 80 -5.85 8.14 -5.47
N TYR A 81 -5.05 7.52 -6.32
CA TYR A 81 -5.22 7.53 -7.77
C TYR A 81 -5.43 6.11 -8.25
N GLU A 82 -6.54 5.89 -8.95
CA GLU A 82 -6.77 4.66 -9.70
C GLU A 82 -6.06 4.78 -11.05
N LEU A 83 -5.17 3.83 -11.32
CA LEU A 83 -4.43 3.69 -12.56
C LEU A 83 -4.97 2.46 -13.27
N LYS A 84 -5.53 2.67 -14.46
CA LYS A 84 -6.01 1.59 -15.34
C LYS A 84 -4.94 1.31 -16.37
N ASP A 85 -4.60 0.04 -16.57
CA ASP A 85 -3.78 -0.35 -17.72
C ASP A 85 -4.58 -0.20 -19.03
N GLU A 86 -3.90 -0.21 -20.17
CA GLU A 86 -4.52 -0.02 -21.49
C GLU A 86 -5.58 -1.08 -21.85
N ASN A 87 -5.67 -2.17 -21.07
CA ASN A 87 -6.62 -3.25 -21.29
C ASN A 87 -7.71 -3.33 -20.19
N ASP A 88 -7.74 -2.39 -19.23
CA ASP A 88 -8.59 -2.44 -18.03
C ASP A 88 -8.45 -3.74 -17.22
N LEU A 89 -7.34 -4.49 -17.37
CA LEU A 89 -7.16 -5.81 -16.76
C LEU A 89 -6.51 -5.74 -15.39
N VAL A 90 -5.66 -4.75 -15.18
CA VAL A 90 -4.95 -4.53 -13.91
C VAL A 90 -5.31 -3.15 -13.37
N MET A 91 -5.94 -3.15 -12.19
CA MET A 91 -6.12 -1.94 -11.41
C MET A 91 -4.91 -1.76 -10.49
N ASP A 92 -4.17 -0.69 -10.75
CA ASP A 92 -3.08 -0.23 -9.92
C ASP A 92 -3.54 0.99 -9.10
N TYR A 93 -3.09 1.09 -7.86
CA TYR A 93 -3.46 2.20 -6.97
C TYR A 93 -2.21 2.93 -6.53
N SER A 94 -2.15 4.22 -6.83
CA SER A 94 -1.10 5.10 -6.32
C SER A 94 -1.62 5.89 -5.12
N ILE A 95 -0.92 5.81 -3.99
CA ILE A 95 -1.24 6.52 -2.76
C ILE A 95 -0.10 7.48 -2.47
N PHE A 96 -0.43 8.75 -2.33
CA PHE A 96 0.52 9.80 -2.00
C PHE A 96 0.07 10.58 -0.78
N ASN A 97 1.00 10.81 0.15
CA ASN A 97 0.72 11.53 1.39
C ASN A 97 1.61 12.78 1.62
N GLY A 98 2.33 13.22 0.59
CA GLY A 98 3.33 14.29 0.70
C GLY A 98 4.76 13.81 0.98
N PHE A 99 4.93 12.60 1.55
CA PHE A 99 6.23 12.07 2.00
C PHE A 99 6.65 10.78 1.32
N ILE A 100 5.68 9.94 0.96
CA ILE A 100 5.88 8.65 0.27
C ILE A 100 4.85 8.48 -0.83
N GLN A 101 5.27 7.86 -1.93
CA GLN A 101 4.39 7.32 -2.96
C GLN A 101 4.38 5.79 -2.86
N LEU A 102 3.19 5.22 -2.70
CA LEU A 102 2.95 3.79 -2.72
C LEU A 102 2.22 3.42 -4.00
N SER A 103 2.74 2.48 -4.77
CA SER A 103 2.05 1.87 -5.91
C SER A 103 1.69 0.43 -5.55
N LEU A 104 0.39 0.17 -5.43
CA LEU A 104 -0.16 -1.13 -5.10
C LEU A 104 -0.74 -1.76 -6.37
N GLN A 105 -0.23 -2.92 -6.75
CA GLN A 105 -0.70 -3.65 -7.93
C GLN A 105 -1.57 -4.83 -7.52
N ARG A 106 -2.57 -5.15 -8.37
CA ARG A 106 -3.49 -6.29 -8.21
C ARG A 106 -4.43 -6.24 -7.00
N CYS A 107 -4.62 -5.08 -6.38
CA CYS A 107 -5.67 -4.92 -5.37
C CYS A 107 -7.04 -4.88 -6.05
N ILE A 108 -7.93 -5.82 -5.72
CA ILE A 108 -9.31 -5.87 -6.21
C ILE A 108 -10.20 -5.39 -5.08
N PHE A 109 -10.81 -4.23 -5.28
CA PHE A 109 -11.84 -3.71 -4.41
C PHE A 109 -13.18 -4.17 -4.93
N ARG A 110 -13.94 -4.84 -4.07
CA ARG A 110 -15.35 -5.13 -4.31
C ARG A 110 -16.12 -4.45 -3.20
N ASP A 111 -17.27 -3.89 -3.54
CA ASP A 111 -18.21 -3.47 -2.52
C ASP A 111 -18.52 -4.68 -1.65
N THR A 112 -18.15 -4.59 -0.37
CA THR A 112 -18.74 -5.45 0.64
C THR A 112 -20.20 -5.04 0.77
N GLU A 113 -21.05 -5.60 -0.08
CA GLU A 113 -22.46 -5.74 0.24
C GLU A 113 -22.52 -6.53 1.56
N ASN A 114 -22.89 -5.84 2.64
CA ASN A 114 -23.33 -6.37 3.93
C ASN A 114 -23.00 -7.85 4.21
N GLN A 115 -21.91 -8.10 4.95
CA GLN A 115 -21.82 -9.28 5.83
C GLN A 115 -22.15 -8.86 7.26
#